data_AF-A0A2S8SRN2-F1
#
_entry.id   AF-A0A2S8SRN2-F1
#
_cell.length_a   1.000
_cell.length_b   1.000
_cell.length_c   1.000
_cell.angle_alpha   90.00
_cell.angle_beta   90.00
_cell.angle_gamma   90.00
#
_symmetry.space_group_name_H-M   'P 1'
#
loop_
_entity.id
_entity.type
_entity.pdbx_description
1 polymer ?
#
loop_
_entity_poly.entity_id
_entity_poly.type
_entity_poly.pdbx_seq_one_letter_code
_entity_poly.pdbx_strand_id
1 'polypeptide(L)'
;MSQKDDDRAIAKTARGAMARSSLDISELNIVCVGGFIDLQGKVRAPRGGAGTVSVKREFEQIKVLVRSVRGVKDVRGDRVILIEAS
;
A
#
# COMPACT_ATOMS: atom_id res chain seq x y z
N MET A 1 -13.77 21.51 -2.49
CA MET A 1 -12.40 21.00 -2.21
C MET A 1 -11.64 20.97 -3.51
N SER A 2 -10.35 21.32 -3.50
CA SER A 2 -9.51 21.15 -4.69
C SER A 2 -9.26 19.66 -4.89
N GLN A 3 -9.12 19.20 -6.14
CA GLN A 3 -8.78 17.81 -6.43
C GLN A 3 -7.49 17.36 -5.73
N LYS A 4 -6.54 18.29 -5.52
CA LYS A 4 -5.32 18.04 -4.74
C LYS A 4 -5.60 17.72 -3.27
N ASP A 5 -6.61 18.35 -2.68
CA ASP A 5 -6.99 18.09 -1.28
C ASP A 5 -7.68 16.74 -1.15
N ASP A 6 -8.53 16.39 -2.13
CA ASP A 6 -9.19 15.09 -2.23
C ASP A 6 -8.15 13.96 -2.35
N ASP A 7 -7.21 14.10 -3.29
CA ASP A 7 -6.15 13.12 -3.50
C ASP A 7 -5.27 12.96 -2.25
N ARG A 8 -4.96 14.06 -1.55
CA ARG A 8 -4.22 14.01 -0.29
C ARG A 8 -4.99 13.30 0.82
N ALA A 9 -6.30 13.52 0.91
CA ALA A 9 -7.16 12.85 1.88
C ALA A 9 -7.30 11.34 1.58
N ILE A 10 -7.44 10.98 0.31
CA ILE A 10 -7.47 9.59 -0.17
C ILE A 10 -6.14 8.90 0.17
N ALA A 11 -5.00 9.50 -0.20
CA ALA A 11 -3.68 8.95 0.10
C ALA A 11 -3.45 8.75 1.60
N LYS A 12 -3.87 9.71 2.43
CA LYS A 12 -3.79 9.60 3.90
C LYS A 12 -4.63 8.44 4.42
N THR A 13 -5.84 8.28 3.91
CA THR A 13 -6.76 7.20 4.32
C THR A 13 -6.24 5.83 3.88
N ALA A 14 -5.75 5.73 2.64
CA ALA A 14 -5.09 4.53 2.11
C ALA A 14 -3.88 4.13 2.97
N ARG A 15 -3.04 5.09 3.35
CA ARG A 15 -1.90 4.83 4.23
C ARG A 15 -2.33 4.28 5.58
N GLY A 16 -3.40 4.84 6.17
CA GLY A 16 -3.97 4.35 7.41
C GLY A 16 -4.55 2.93 7.31
N ALA A 17 -5.13 2.57 6.18
CA ALA A 17 -5.62 1.21 5.93
C ALA A 17 -4.46 0.20 5.84
N MET A 18 -3.38 0.55 5.14
CA MET A 18 -2.21 -0.32 4.99
C MET A 18 -1.37 -0.46 6.26
N ALA A 19 -1.36 0.55 7.13
CA ALA A 19 -0.63 0.51 8.39
C ALA A 19 -1.10 -0.60 9.35
N ARG A 20 -2.24 -1.24 9.06
CA ARG A 20 -2.73 -2.42 9.79
C ARG A 20 -2.15 -3.73 9.29
N SER A 21 -1.39 -3.73 8.20
CA SER A 21 -0.71 -4.91 7.69
C SER A 21 0.43 -5.31 8.63
N SER A 22 0.71 -6.61 8.66
CA SER A 22 1.87 -7.19 9.33
C SER A 22 3.18 -6.96 8.56
N LEU A 23 3.12 -6.47 7.32
CA LEU A 23 4.31 -6.22 6.50
C LEU A 23 5.06 -4.95 6.94
N ASP A 24 6.37 -4.98 6.76
CA ASP A 24 7.19 -3.78 6.86
C ASP A 24 7.02 -2.95 5.58
N ILE A 25 6.23 -1.88 5.70
CA ILE A 25 5.93 -0.91 4.64
C ILE A 25 6.64 0.43 4.85
N SER A 26 7.71 0.46 5.68
CA SER A 26 8.45 1.70 6.00
C SER A 26 9.04 2.40 4.76
N GLU A 27 9.41 1.62 3.74
CA GLU A 27 9.94 2.08 2.45
C GLU A 27 8.86 2.14 1.34
N LEU A 28 7.57 2.02 1.69
CA LEU A 28 6.46 2.12 0.74
C LEU A 28 5.95 3.56 0.65
N ASN A 29 6.04 4.13 -0.55
CA ASN A 29 5.47 5.41 -0.89
C ASN A 29 4.10 5.25 -1.58
N ILE A 30 3.23 6.25 -1.39
CA ILE A 30 1.87 6.28 -1.93
C ILE A 30 1.68 7.63 -2.58
N VAL A 31 1.35 7.63 -3.87
CA VAL A 31 0.99 8.82 -4.61
C VAL A 31 -0.45 8.66 -5.08
N CYS A 32 -1.28 9.68 -4.85
CA CYS A 32 -2.65 9.71 -5.37
C CYS A 32 -2.80 10.89 -6.33
N VAL A 33 -3.35 10.63 -7.52
CA VAL A 33 -3.67 11.64 -8.52
C VAL A 33 -5.01 11.30 -9.17
N GLY A 34 -6.01 12.18 -9.03
CA GLY A 34 -7.34 12.00 -9.62
C GLY A 34 -8.08 10.73 -9.16
N GLY A 35 -7.78 10.26 -7.95
CA GLY A 35 -8.28 8.99 -7.41
C GLY A 35 -7.54 7.72 -7.87
N PHE A 36 -6.44 7.85 -8.61
CA PHE A 36 -5.56 6.72 -8.94
C PHE A 36 -4.42 6.67 -7.94
N ILE A 37 -4.21 5.50 -7.32
CA ILE A 37 -3.10 5.28 -6.38
C ILE A 37 -1.96 4.56 -7.08
N ASP A 38 -0.76 5.09 -6.93
CA ASP A 38 0.49 4.46 -7.35
C ASP A 38 1.33 4.15 -6.10
N LEU A 39 1.60 2.85 -5.90
CA LEU A 39 2.44 2.33 -4.82
C LEU A 39 3.85 2.11 -5.36
N GLN A 40 4.85 2.65 -4.67
CA GLN A 40 6.25 2.60 -5.11
C GLN A 40 7.18 2.33 -3.93
N GLY A 41 8.25 1.59 -4.15
CA GLY A 41 9.28 1.36 -3.13
C GLY A 41 9.38 -0.10 -2.72
N LYS A 42 9.58 -0.37 -1.43
CA LYS A 42 9.82 -1.74 -0.94
C LYS A 42 8.81 -2.14 0.13
N VAL A 43 8.41 -3.40 0.08
CA VAL A 43 7.61 -4.05 1.10
C VAL A 43 8.34 -5.31 1.54
N ARG A 44 8.52 -5.47 2.84
CA ARG A 44 9.27 -6.60 3.39
C ARG A 44 8.43 -7.43 4.35
N ALA A 45 8.83 -8.68 4.54
CA ALA A 45 8.33 -9.48 5.65
C ALA A 45 8.66 -8.80 6.99
N PRO A 46 7.80 -8.96 8.02
CA PRO A 46 8.11 -8.47 9.36
C PRO A 46 9.40 -9.08 9.90
N ARG A 47 10.17 -8.29 10.65
CA ARG A 47 11.37 -8.78 11.34
C ARG A 47 11.00 -9.91 12.30
N GLY A 48 11.67 -11.07 12.17
CA GLY A 48 11.40 -12.26 12.98
C GLY A 48 10.24 -13.14 12.50
N GLY A 49 9.57 -12.78 11.40
CA GLY A 49 8.48 -13.57 10.79
C GLY A 49 8.94 -14.59 9.74
N ALA A 50 10.17 -15.11 9.86
CA ALA A 50 10.74 -16.02 8.86
C ALA A 50 9.80 -17.23 8.61
N GLY A 51 9.40 -17.42 7.36
CA GLY A 51 8.62 -18.58 6.90
C GLY A 51 7.11 -18.57 7.17
N THR A 52 6.55 -17.57 7.87
CA THR A 52 5.11 -17.56 8.24
C THR A 52 4.25 -16.60 7.42
N VAL A 53 4.85 -15.56 6.82
CA VAL A 53 4.12 -14.53 6.08
C VAL A 53 4.58 -14.52 4.62
N SER A 54 3.64 -14.74 3.70
CA SER A 54 3.88 -14.51 2.28
C SER A 54 3.71 -13.03 1.97
N VAL A 55 4.83 -12.34 1.69
CA VAL A 55 4.82 -10.90 1.41
C VAL A 55 3.96 -10.60 0.19
N LYS A 56 4.05 -11.45 -0.85
CA LYS A 56 3.18 -11.36 -2.01
C LYS A 56 1.69 -11.42 -1.67
N ARG A 57 1.26 -12.43 -0.89
CA ARG A 57 -0.16 -12.60 -0.55
C ARG A 57 -0.69 -11.43 0.28
N GLU A 58 0.09 -10.99 1.26
CA GLU A 58 -0.29 -9.85 2.11
C GLU A 58 -0.29 -8.53 1.34
N PHE A 59 0.63 -8.35 0.39
CA PHE A 59 0.63 -7.17 -0.47
C PHE A 59 -0.58 -7.12 -1.41
N GLU A 60 -1.05 -8.26 -1.93
CA GLU A 60 -2.31 -8.32 -2.68
C GLU A 60 -3.51 -7.91 -1.80
N GLN A 61 -3.55 -8.35 -0.55
CA GLN A 61 -4.58 -7.91 0.40
C GLN A 61 -4.51 -6.41 0.68
N ILE A 62 -3.31 -5.85 0.83
CA ILE A 62 -3.09 -4.40 0.94
C ILE A 62 -3.74 -3.67 -0.24
N LYS A 63 -3.51 -4.11 -1.48
CA LYS A 63 -4.12 -3.46 -2.65
C LYS A 63 -5.64 -3.51 -2.60
N VAL A 64 -6.23 -4.63 -2.16
CA VAL A 64 -7.69 -4.75 -1.98
C VAL A 64 -8.20 -3.76 -0.94
N LEU A 65 -7.54 -3.64 0.21
CA LEU A 65 -7.90 -2.70 1.27
C LEU A 65 -7.82 -1.25 0.77
N VAL A 66 -6.73 -0.90 0.08
CA VAL A 66 -6.57 0.45 -0.51
C VAL A 66 -7.66 0.74 -1.54
N ARG A 67 -8.01 -0.25 -2.37
CA ARG A 67 -9.07 -0.10 -3.38
C ARG A 67 -10.46 0.10 -2.79
N SER A 68 -10.68 -0.34 -1.54
CA SER A 68 -11.93 -0.11 -0.80
C SER A 68 -12.07 1.31 -0.24
N VAL A 69 -11.00 2.11 -0.26
CA VAL A 69 -11.04 3.51 0.21
C VAL A 69 -11.90 4.33 -0.74
N ARG A 70 -12.87 5.06 -0.17
CA ARG A 70 -13.76 5.94 -0.93
C ARG A 70 -12.96 6.95 -1.76
N GLY A 71 -13.26 7.02 -3.06
CA GLY A 71 -12.59 7.92 -4.01
C GLY A 71 -11.45 7.28 -4.79
N VAL A 72 -10.99 6.09 -4.37
CA VAL A 72 -10.03 5.30 -5.16
C VAL A 72 -10.73 4.68 -6.36
N LYS A 73 -10.18 4.89 -7.55
CA LYS A 73 -10.63 4.31 -8.81
C LYS A 73 -9.83 3.07 -9.17
N ASP A 74 -8.53 3.13 -8.95
CA ASP A 74 -7.60 2.04 -9.25
C ASP A 74 -6.32 2.15 -8.41
N VAL A 75 -5.62 1.02 -8.27
CA VAL A 75 -4.40 0.89 -7.48
C VAL A 75 -3.35 0.15 -8.29
N ARG A 76 -2.19 0.78 -8.49
CA ARG A 76 -1.03 0.19 -9.17
C ARG A 76 0.09 -0.08 -8.18
N GLY A 77 0.78 -1.19 -8.37
CA GLY A 77 1.88 -1.62 -7.52
C GLY A 77 3.07 -2.18 -8.29
N ASP A 78 3.16 -1.91 -9.60
CA ASP A 78 4.17 -2.50 -10.49
C ASP A 78 5.60 -2.03 -10.15
N ARG A 79 5.71 -0.95 -9.38
CA ARG A 79 6.98 -0.37 -8.88
C ARG A 79 7.29 -0.76 -7.44
N VAL A 80 6.59 -1.75 -6.89
CA VAL A 80 6.84 -2.27 -5.55
C VAL A 80 7.74 -3.51 -5.63
N ILE A 81 8.85 -3.44 -4.93
CA ILE A 81 9.77 -4.56 -4.74
C ILE A 81 9.34 -5.31 -3.48
N LEU A 82 8.95 -6.57 -3.66
CA LEU A 82 8.58 -7.47 -2.57
C LEU A 82 9.82 -8.22 -2.09
N ILE A 83 10.14 -8.10 -0.80
CA ILE A 83 11.29 -8.75 -0.17
C ILE A 83 10.77 -9.78 0.82
N GLU A 84 10.83 -11.05 0.43
CA GLU A 84 10.47 -12.17 1.29
C GLU A 84 11.51 -12.36 2.41
N ALA A 85 11.08 -12.96 3.53
CA ALA A 85 12.02 -13.37 4.57
C ALA A 85 12.90 -14.52 4.05
N SER A 86 14.21 -14.36 4.19
CA SER A 86 15.22 -15.39 3.88
C SER A 86 15.41 -16.34 5.05
#